data_AF-X1N3I6-F1
#
_entry.id   AF-X1N3I6-F1
#
_cell.length_a   1.000
_cell.length_b   1.000
_cell.length_c   1.000
_cell.angle_alpha   90.00
_cell.angle_beta   90.00
_cell.angle_gamma   90.00
#
_symmetry.space_group_name_H-M   'P 1'
#
loop_
_entity.id
_entity.type
_entity.pdbx_description
1 polymer ?
#
loop_
_entity_poly.entity_id
_entity_poly.type
_entity_poly.pdbx_seq_one_letter_code
_entity_poly.pdbx_strand_id
1 'polypeptide(L)'
;MKDRKVRVIFQPEKKEILTSIKTPLKEAIKKAGIKINFPCGGKGICGKCKIKVKGKFSPLTSAEKKHLQPVEKDVRLACQAVVEGDAEVEVHPLSLISFPKILTNRINRKIKIKPLIKKTYLSLPPPSLKNQIADLSRLEKHLKERGIRYPFTDLDLVKKLPRVMREADFKLTAVLKKQRLLTVEKGDTRGKNFGVAFDVGTTTVVGTLIDLDTGEELATDALLNPQASFGE
;
A
#
# COMPACT_ATOMS: atom_id res chain seq x y z
N MET A 1 5.28 47.89 12.97
CA MET A 1 3.91 47.39 12.67
C MET A 1 3.88 45.92 13.07
N LYS A 2 3.06 45.54 14.05
CA LYS A 2 3.07 44.17 14.61
C LYS A 2 2.75 43.16 13.50
N ASP A 3 3.63 42.18 13.30
CA ASP A 3 3.40 41.02 12.43
C ASP A 3 2.16 40.27 12.93
N ARG A 4 1.00 40.59 12.35
CA ARG A 4 -0.24 39.87 12.64
C ARG A 4 -0.05 38.46 12.09
N LYS A 5 0.06 37.49 13.00
CA LYS A 5 0.14 36.07 12.68
C LYS A 5 -1.24 35.54 12.30
N VAL A 6 -1.26 34.64 11.31
CA VAL A 6 -2.44 33.93 10.82
C VAL A 6 -2.20 32.45 10.91
N ARG A 7 -3.30 31.72 11.10
CA ARG A 7 -3.33 30.27 11.27
C ARG A 7 -3.63 29.61 9.93
N VAL A 8 -2.79 28.65 9.55
CA VAL A 8 -3.01 27.83 8.35
C VAL A 8 -3.06 26.36 8.74
N ILE A 9 -4.17 25.70 8.43
CA ILE A 9 -4.41 24.29 8.71
C ILE A 9 -4.32 23.51 7.40
N PHE A 10 -3.50 22.46 7.36
CA PHE A 10 -3.33 21.58 6.21
C PHE A 10 -4.03 20.24 6.43
N GLN A 11 -5.00 19.93 5.57
CA GLN A 11 -5.70 18.64 5.50
C GLN A 11 -5.07 17.76 4.40
N PRO A 12 -5.06 16.42 4.54
CA PRO A 12 -5.71 15.62 5.59
C PRO A 12 -4.85 15.36 6.85
N GLU A 13 -3.56 15.74 6.85
CA GLU A 13 -2.63 15.47 7.97
C GLU A 13 -2.90 16.30 9.24
N LYS A 14 -3.89 17.20 9.23
CA LYS A 14 -4.25 18.15 10.31
C LYS A 14 -3.05 18.92 10.86
N LYS A 15 -2.09 19.27 10.00
CA LYS A 15 -0.91 20.05 10.39
C LYS A 15 -1.27 21.52 10.48
N GLU A 16 -0.99 22.14 11.61
CA GLU A 16 -1.23 23.56 11.85
C GLU A 16 0.10 24.32 11.91
N ILE A 17 0.15 25.47 11.22
CA ILE A 17 1.26 26.40 11.33
C ILE A 17 0.77 27.83 11.58
N LEU A 18 1.61 28.63 12.22
CA LEU A 18 1.44 30.07 12.37
C LEU A 18 2.42 30.77 11.43
N THR A 19 1.90 31.62 10.54
CA THR A 19 2.73 32.42 9.61
C THR A 19 2.28 33.88 9.60
N SER A 20 3.11 34.78 9.07
CA SER A 20 2.75 36.20 8.93
C SER A 20 1.77 36.40 7.78
N ILE A 21 0.91 37.42 7.87
CA ILE A 21 0.11 37.90 6.73
C ILE A 21 1.05 38.21 5.54
N LYS A 22 0.58 37.96 4.30
CA LYS A 22 1.33 38.07 3.04
C LYS A 22 2.41 36.99 2.82
N THR A 23 2.41 35.91 3.60
CA THR A 23 3.30 34.77 3.32
C THR A 23 2.85 34.03 2.06
N PRO A 24 3.74 33.72 1.10
CA PRO A 24 3.44 32.84 -0.02
C PRO A 24 3.04 31.45 0.45
N LEU A 25 1.98 30.88 -0.13
CA LEU A 25 1.47 29.57 0.28
C LEU A 25 2.51 28.45 0.10
N LYS A 26 3.36 28.54 -0.93
CA LYS A 26 4.52 27.65 -1.11
C LYS A 26 5.44 27.58 0.12
N GLU A 27 5.69 28.72 0.77
CA GLU A 27 6.54 28.77 1.96
C GLU A 27 5.83 28.21 3.19
N ALA A 28 4.53 28.50 3.33
CA ALA A 28 3.68 27.92 4.36
C ALA A 28 3.66 26.37 4.26
N ILE A 29 3.48 25.83 3.06
CA ILE A 29 3.54 24.37 2.79
C ILE A 29 4.90 23.78 3.18
N LYS A 30 6.00 24.46 2.82
CA LYS A 30 7.36 24.03 3.17
C LYS A 30 7.60 24.05 4.68
N LYS A 31 7.11 25.08 5.39
CA LYS A 31 7.17 25.16 6.87
C LYS A 31 6.36 24.06 7.55
N ALA A 32 5.24 23.64 6.95
CA ALA A 32 4.45 22.51 7.41
C ALA A 32 5.12 21.14 7.11
N GLY A 33 6.27 21.11 6.43
CA GLY A 33 6.97 19.89 6.05
C GLY A 33 6.24 19.08 4.97
N ILE A 34 5.29 19.68 4.25
CA ILE A 34 4.52 19.03 3.18
C ILE A 34 5.28 19.20 1.86
N LYS A 35 5.53 18.09 1.15
CA LYS A 35 6.30 18.08 -0.11
C LYS A 35 5.37 18.05 -1.34
N ILE A 36 5.08 19.22 -1.89
CA ILE A 36 4.34 19.39 -3.15
C ILE A 36 5.31 19.52 -4.33
N ASN A 37 4.96 18.96 -5.48
CA ASN A 37 5.77 19.05 -6.68
C ASN A 37 5.60 20.43 -7.36
N PHE A 38 6.71 21.14 -7.57
CA PHE A 38 6.72 22.44 -8.28
C PHE A 38 7.60 22.36 -9.54
N PRO A 39 7.18 21.64 -10.58
CA PRO A 39 8.03 21.40 -11.76
C PRO A 39 8.38 22.69 -12.53
N CYS A 40 7.55 23.74 -12.44
CA CYS A 40 7.84 25.05 -13.05
C CYS A 40 8.59 26.03 -12.12
N GLY A 41 9.10 25.58 -10.98
CA GLY A 41 9.77 26.41 -9.96
C GLY A 41 8.85 27.38 -9.20
N GLY A 42 7.59 27.50 -9.62
CA GLY A 42 6.61 28.42 -9.06
C GLY A 42 6.23 29.59 -9.98
N LYS A 43 6.66 29.55 -11.25
CA LYS A 43 6.34 30.58 -12.26
C LYS A 43 4.88 30.58 -12.76
N GLY A 44 4.05 29.65 -12.29
CA GLY A 44 2.64 29.57 -12.68
C GLY A 44 2.37 29.03 -14.10
N ILE A 45 3.36 28.39 -14.75
CA ILE A 45 3.28 27.97 -16.17
C ILE A 45 2.64 26.58 -16.35
N CYS A 46 2.83 25.67 -15.38
CA CYS A 46 2.47 24.25 -15.55
C CYS A 46 1.08 23.87 -15.04
N GLY A 47 0.48 24.67 -14.15
CA GLY A 47 -0.80 24.34 -13.51
C GLY A 47 -0.82 23.08 -12.62
N LYS A 48 0.32 22.42 -12.34
CA LYS A 48 0.37 21.13 -11.63
C LYS A 48 0.24 21.22 -10.10
N CYS A 49 0.36 22.42 -9.53
CA CYS A 49 0.27 22.65 -8.07
C CYS A 49 -1.11 23.12 -7.62
N LYS A 50 -2.17 22.58 -8.23
CA LYS A 50 -3.56 22.86 -7.82
C LYS A 50 -3.80 22.31 -6.43
N ILE A 51 -4.36 23.15 -5.57
CA ILE A 51 -4.77 22.81 -4.21
C ILE A 51 -6.08 23.50 -3.90
N LYS A 52 -6.87 22.89 -3.03
CA LYS A 52 -8.14 23.46 -2.60
C LYS A 52 -7.93 24.25 -1.32
N VAL A 53 -8.51 25.44 -1.25
CA VAL A 53 -8.26 26.39 -0.17
C VAL A 53 -9.58 27.00 0.29
N LYS A 54 -9.72 27.18 1.59
CA LYS A 54 -10.81 27.94 2.23
C LYS A 54 -10.21 29.05 3.08
N GLY A 55 -10.85 30.21 3.10
CA GLY A 55 -10.40 31.37 3.87
C GLY A 55 -9.94 32.52 3.00
N LYS A 56 -9.09 33.40 3.56
CA LYS A 56 -8.68 34.66 2.90
C LYS A 56 -7.32 34.53 2.24
N PHE A 57 -7.33 34.62 0.91
CA PHE A 57 -6.14 34.62 0.06
C PHE A 57 -6.15 35.82 -0.87
N SER A 58 -4.98 36.14 -1.42
CA SER A 58 -4.82 37.18 -2.44
C SER A 58 -5.76 36.97 -3.64
N PRO A 59 -6.06 38.02 -4.43
CA PRO A 59 -6.81 37.88 -5.68
C PRO A 59 -6.16 36.90 -6.67
N LEU A 60 -6.97 36.31 -7.57
CA LEU A 60 -6.49 35.38 -8.59
C LEU A 60 -5.50 36.06 -9.54
N THR A 61 -4.31 35.49 -9.71
CA THR A 61 -3.33 35.97 -10.69
C THR A 61 -3.74 35.61 -12.11
N SER A 62 -3.13 36.26 -13.12
CA SER A 62 -3.36 35.94 -14.53
C SER A 62 -3.03 34.49 -14.88
N ALA A 63 -1.97 33.93 -14.25
CA ALA A 63 -1.60 32.53 -14.38
C ALA A 63 -2.65 31.59 -13.79
N GLU A 64 -3.21 31.92 -12.63
CA GLU A 64 -4.30 31.14 -12.02
C GLU A 64 -5.55 31.14 -12.91
N LYS A 65 -5.95 32.31 -13.43
CA LYS A 65 -7.11 32.43 -14.34
C LYS A 65 -6.97 31.62 -15.62
N LYS A 66 -5.74 31.38 -16.10
CA LYS A 66 -5.48 30.56 -17.31
C LYS A 66 -5.63 29.06 -17.05
N HIS A 67 -5.23 28.58 -15.87
CA HIS A 67 -5.20 27.15 -15.54
C HIS A 67 -6.45 26.63 -14.79
N LEU A 68 -7.30 27.53 -14.31
CA LEU A 68 -8.52 27.23 -13.55
C LEU A 68 -9.78 27.54 -14.39
N GLN A 69 -9.80 27.11 -15.66
CA GLN A 69 -11.00 27.21 -16.50
C GLN A 69 -11.60 25.82 -16.74
N PRO A 70 -12.89 25.59 -16.40
CA PRO A 70 -13.82 26.48 -15.71
C PRO A 70 -13.39 26.80 -14.26
N VAL A 71 -13.86 27.93 -13.69
CA VAL A 71 -13.49 28.38 -12.33
C VAL A 71 -13.95 27.35 -11.31
N GLU A 72 -13.05 26.44 -10.96
CA GLU A 72 -13.21 25.53 -9.83
C GLU A 72 -13.28 26.39 -8.56
N LYS A 73 -14.47 26.48 -7.96
CA LYS A 73 -14.64 27.18 -6.68
C LYS A 73 -13.64 26.63 -5.67
N ASP A 74 -12.98 27.53 -4.95
CA ASP A 74 -12.03 27.21 -3.88
C ASP A 74 -10.74 26.50 -4.32
N VAL A 75 -10.36 26.51 -5.61
CA VAL A 75 -9.07 25.95 -6.07
C VAL A 75 -8.10 27.06 -6.47
N ARG A 76 -6.84 26.93 -6.05
CA ARG A 76 -5.75 27.89 -6.30
C ARG A 76 -4.47 27.18 -6.73
N LEU A 77 -3.55 27.91 -7.35
CA LEU A 77 -2.19 27.41 -7.57
C LEU A 77 -1.33 27.70 -6.34
N ALA A 78 -0.82 26.65 -5.69
CA ALA A 78 -0.03 26.77 -4.46
C ALA A 78 1.21 27.66 -4.61
N CYS A 79 1.74 27.80 -5.82
CA CYS A 79 2.89 28.65 -6.09
C CYS A 79 2.58 30.14 -6.31
N GLN A 80 1.32 30.51 -6.49
CA GLN A 80 0.88 31.89 -6.78
C GLN A 80 0.04 32.48 -5.64
N ALA A 81 -0.65 31.64 -4.87
CA ALA A 81 -1.50 32.08 -3.78
C ALA A 81 -0.68 32.64 -2.60
N VAL A 82 -1.19 33.72 -2.01
CA VAL A 82 -0.62 34.37 -0.83
C VAL A 82 -1.66 34.37 0.29
N VAL A 83 -1.24 34.04 1.51
CA VAL A 83 -2.13 33.95 2.68
C VAL A 83 -2.36 35.34 3.27
N GLU A 84 -3.61 35.79 3.34
CA GLU A 84 -3.99 37.11 3.88
C GLU A 84 -4.79 37.05 5.19
N GLY A 85 -5.29 35.87 5.56
CA GLY A 85 -5.99 35.61 6.81
C GLY A 85 -5.91 34.15 7.22
N ASP A 86 -6.67 33.78 8.24
CA ASP A 86 -6.77 32.37 8.64
C ASP A 86 -7.35 31.54 7.47
N ALA A 87 -6.73 30.38 7.25
CA ALA A 87 -7.01 29.57 6.09
C ALA A 87 -6.91 28.07 6.36
N GLU A 88 -7.70 27.31 5.62
CA GLU A 88 -7.63 25.86 5.56
C GLU A 88 -7.23 25.45 4.15
N VAL A 89 -6.22 24.59 4.04
CA VAL A 89 -5.65 24.15 2.77
C VAL A 89 -5.78 22.64 2.70
N GLU A 90 -6.56 22.18 1.73
CA GLU A 90 -6.72 20.78 1.43
C GLU A 90 -5.73 20.42 0.30
N VAL A 91 -4.69 19.68 0.68
CA VAL A 91 -3.67 19.22 -0.26
C VAL A 91 -4.15 17.91 -0.85
N HIS A 92 -4.56 17.94 -2.12
CA HIS A 92 -4.98 16.73 -2.81
C HIS A 92 -3.80 15.72 -2.88
N PRO A 93 -4.01 14.43 -2.57
CA PRO A 93 -2.97 13.40 -2.61
C PRO A 93 -2.13 13.42 -3.88
N LEU A 94 -2.77 13.48 -5.06
CA LEU A 94 -2.12 13.55 -6.38
C LEU A 94 -1.17 14.75 -6.60
N SER A 95 -1.26 15.81 -5.79
CA SER A 95 -0.38 16.98 -5.86
C SER A 95 0.90 16.82 -5.02
N LEU A 96 0.93 15.83 -4.12
CA LEU A 96 2.10 15.49 -3.33
C LEU A 96 3.11 14.73 -4.20
N ILE A 97 4.40 15.01 -4.00
CA ILE A 97 5.48 14.24 -4.62
C ILE A 97 5.38 12.75 -4.24
N SER A 98 4.84 12.47 -3.05
CA SER A 98 4.72 11.14 -2.45
C SER A 98 3.60 10.26 -3.01
N PHE A 99 2.73 10.74 -3.92
CA PHE A 99 1.71 9.90 -4.54
C PHE A 99 2.14 9.51 -5.97
N PRO A 100 2.66 8.30 -6.18
CA PRO A 100 2.92 7.81 -7.52
C PRO A 100 1.62 7.69 -8.31
N LYS A 101 1.60 8.26 -9.52
CA LYS A 101 0.53 8.02 -10.48
C LYS A 101 0.72 6.63 -11.07
N ILE A 102 0.00 5.64 -10.54
CA ILE A 102 -0.08 4.30 -11.13
C ILE A 102 -1.21 4.24 -12.16
N LEU A 103 -0.97 3.49 -13.23
CA LEU A 103 -2.02 3.17 -14.19
C LEU A 103 -2.98 2.18 -13.51
N THR A 104 -4.20 2.61 -13.22
CA THR A 104 -5.24 1.75 -12.61
C THR A 104 -6.14 1.10 -13.66
N ASN A 105 -5.97 1.44 -14.95
CA ASN A 105 -6.77 0.87 -16.03
C ASN A 105 -6.45 -0.61 -16.22
N ARG A 106 -7.46 -1.45 -16.01
CA ARG A 106 -7.34 -2.92 -16.03
C ARG A 106 -7.68 -3.48 -17.41
N ILE A 107 -6.90 -4.45 -17.86
CA ILE A 107 -7.31 -5.33 -18.96
C ILE A 107 -8.04 -6.50 -18.31
N ASN A 108 -9.37 -6.52 -18.44
CA ASN A 108 -10.20 -7.54 -17.82
C ASN A 108 -10.10 -8.86 -18.62
N ARG A 109 -9.09 -9.68 -18.34
CA ARG A 109 -8.88 -11.00 -18.96
C ARG A 109 -9.09 -12.10 -17.92
N LYS A 110 -10.00 -13.03 -18.21
CA LYS A 110 -10.14 -14.27 -17.43
C LYS A 110 -8.93 -15.15 -17.71
N ILE A 111 -8.01 -15.24 -16.75
CA ILE A 111 -6.82 -16.09 -16.80
C ILE A 111 -7.08 -17.32 -15.92
N LYS A 112 -6.75 -18.51 -16.41
CA LYS A 112 -6.75 -19.72 -15.57
C LYS A 112 -5.52 -19.70 -14.66
N ILE A 113 -5.72 -19.37 -13.39
CA ILE A 113 -4.64 -19.30 -12.40
C ILE A 113 -4.17 -20.72 -12.06
N LYS A 114 -2.85 -20.91 -12.03
CA LYS A 114 -2.19 -22.11 -11.50
C LYS A 114 -1.20 -21.65 -10.42
N PRO A 115 -1.65 -21.44 -9.17
CA PRO A 115 -0.80 -20.84 -8.17
C PRO A 115 0.35 -21.78 -7.80
N LEU A 116 1.52 -21.20 -7.56
CA LEU A 116 2.73 -21.93 -7.17
C LEU A 116 2.62 -22.49 -5.74
N ILE A 117 1.89 -21.76 -4.90
CA ILE A 117 1.55 -22.16 -3.54
C ILE A 117 0.19 -22.86 -3.57
N LYS A 118 0.11 -24.04 -2.95
CA LYS A 118 -1.12 -24.82 -2.83
C LYS A 118 -1.36 -25.14 -1.36
N LYS A 119 -2.61 -25.01 -0.93
CA LYS A 119 -3.05 -25.35 0.42
C LYS A 119 -3.86 -26.63 0.39
N THR A 120 -3.61 -27.54 1.33
CA THR A 120 -4.35 -28.80 1.46
C THR A 120 -4.77 -28.99 2.90
N TYR A 121 -6.07 -28.89 3.15
CA TYR A 121 -6.66 -29.16 4.46
C TYR A 121 -6.69 -30.67 4.73
N LEU A 122 -6.33 -31.03 5.95
CA LEU A 122 -6.21 -32.40 6.44
C LEU A 122 -6.82 -32.51 7.83
N SER A 123 -7.59 -33.57 8.03
CA SER A 123 -8.03 -34.02 9.35
C SER A 123 -7.30 -35.32 9.65
N LEU A 124 -6.30 -35.27 10.51
CA LEU A 124 -5.43 -36.41 10.81
C LEU A 124 -5.95 -37.14 12.05
N PRO A 125 -5.88 -38.48 12.10
CA PRO A 125 -6.20 -39.21 13.32
C PRO A 125 -5.16 -38.90 14.40
N PRO A 126 -5.57 -38.64 15.66
CA PRO A 126 -4.62 -38.42 16.76
C PRO A 126 -3.79 -39.69 17.03
N PRO A 127 -2.62 -39.56 17.71
CA PRO A 127 -1.82 -40.71 18.12
C PRO A 127 -2.58 -41.58 19.12
N SER A 128 -2.37 -42.89 19.04
CA SER A 128 -2.94 -43.86 19.99
C SER A 128 -1.96 -45.01 20.21
N LEU A 129 -2.18 -45.85 21.22
CA LEU A 129 -1.34 -47.04 21.47
C LEU A 129 -1.29 -47.99 20.26
N LYS A 130 -2.36 -48.04 19.46
CA LYS A 130 -2.42 -48.82 18.22
C LYS A 130 -1.72 -48.15 17.03
N ASN A 131 -1.46 -46.84 17.10
CA ASN A 131 -0.89 -46.06 16.00
C ASN A 131 0.06 -44.96 16.50
N GLN A 132 1.32 -45.35 16.66
CA GLN A 132 2.40 -44.56 17.27
C GLN A 132 3.34 -43.92 16.24
N ILE A 133 2.90 -43.76 14.98
CA ILE A 133 3.74 -43.12 13.96
C ILE A 133 4.04 -41.66 14.32
N ALA A 134 5.25 -41.23 13.97
CA ALA A 134 5.72 -39.86 14.17
C ALA A 134 4.83 -38.83 13.46
N ASP A 135 4.78 -37.61 13.99
CA ASP A 135 3.93 -36.53 13.49
C ASP A 135 4.21 -36.17 12.03
N LEU A 136 5.49 -36.10 11.62
CA LEU A 136 5.87 -35.88 10.22
C LEU A 136 5.39 -37.02 9.32
N SER A 137 5.67 -38.27 9.69
CA SER A 137 5.23 -39.44 8.91
C SER A 137 3.71 -39.53 8.83
N ARG A 138 2.98 -39.12 9.88
CA ARG A 138 1.53 -39.02 9.89
C ARG A 138 1.06 -38.00 8.85
N LEU A 139 1.66 -36.83 8.81
CA LEU A 139 1.34 -35.79 7.83
C LEU A 139 1.64 -36.27 6.40
N GLU A 140 2.83 -36.79 6.15
CA GLU A 140 3.27 -37.29 4.84
C GLU A 140 2.37 -38.41 4.31
N LYS A 141 1.95 -39.34 5.19
CA LYS A 141 1.01 -40.42 4.83
C LYS A 141 -0.30 -39.85 4.27
N HIS A 142 -0.91 -38.88 4.94
CA HIS A 142 -2.20 -38.32 4.52
C HIS A 142 -2.04 -37.35 3.33
N LEU A 143 -0.88 -36.71 3.17
CA LEU A 143 -0.54 -35.98 1.95
C LEU A 143 -0.41 -36.91 0.74
N LYS A 144 0.17 -38.11 0.94
CA LYS A 144 0.29 -39.13 -0.10
C LYS A 144 -1.07 -39.61 -0.61
N GLU A 145 -2.06 -39.75 0.28
CA GLU A 145 -3.46 -40.06 -0.07
C GLU A 145 -4.10 -38.96 -0.95
N ARG A 146 -3.61 -37.72 -0.85
CA ARG A 146 -4.00 -36.59 -1.71
C ARG A 146 -3.15 -36.45 -2.98
N GLY A 147 -2.31 -37.44 -3.27
CA GLY A 147 -1.42 -37.45 -4.44
C GLY A 147 -0.12 -36.65 -4.27
N ILE A 148 0.19 -36.17 -3.06
CA ILE A 148 1.38 -35.38 -2.76
C ILE A 148 2.40 -36.28 -2.08
N ARG A 149 3.41 -36.71 -2.83
CA ARG A 149 4.39 -37.70 -2.37
C ARG A 149 5.65 -37.02 -1.83
N TYR A 150 6.09 -37.45 -0.64
CA TYR A 150 7.39 -37.14 -0.03
C TYR A 150 7.81 -35.67 -0.13
N PRO A 151 7.00 -34.73 0.39
CA PRO A 151 7.37 -33.33 0.32
C PRO A 151 8.61 -33.06 1.17
N PHE A 152 9.62 -32.40 0.59
CA PHE A 152 10.77 -31.92 1.34
C PHE A 152 10.31 -30.91 2.40
N THR A 153 10.88 -30.98 3.60
CA THR A 153 10.64 -30.00 4.67
C THR A 153 11.93 -29.68 5.41
N ASP A 154 12.00 -28.50 6.02
CA ASP A 154 13.15 -28.08 6.80
C ASP A 154 13.01 -28.46 8.28
N LEU A 155 14.14 -28.47 8.99
CA LEU A 155 14.20 -28.86 10.40
C LEU A 155 13.37 -27.93 11.30
N ASP A 156 13.25 -26.66 10.94
CA ASP A 156 12.48 -25.68 11.71
C ASP A 156 10.99 -26.00 11.70
N LEU A 157 10.45 -26.44 10.56
CA LEU A 157 9.08 -26.92 10.51
C LEU A 157 8.91 -28.20 11.33
N VAL A 158 9.84 -29.16 11.21
CA VAL A 158 9.78 -30.43 11.97
C VAL A 158 9.74 -30.19 13.48
N LYS A 159 10.53 -29.24 13.98
CA LYS A 159 10.53 -28.86 15.42
C LYS A 159 9.19 -28.28 15.88
N LYS A 160 8.52 -27.50 15.03
CA LYS A 160 7.24 -26.83 15.35
C LYS A 160 6.03 -27.73 15.17
N LEU A 161 6.14 -28.72 14.28
CA LEU A 161 5.04 -29.56 13.82
C LEU A 161 4.27 -30.25 14.97
N PRO A 162 4.92 -30.90 15.97
CA PRO A 162 4.20 -31.58 17.05
C PRO A 162 3.29 -30.66 17.85
N ARG A 163 3.74 -29.43 18.11
CA ARG A 163 2.98 -28.41 18.85
C ARG A 163 1.78 -27.94 18.04
N VAL A 164 2.01 -27.53 16.78
CA VAL A 164 0.94 -27.02 15.91
C VAL A 164 -0.14 -28.08 15.68
N MET A 165 0.25 -29.35 15.47
CA MET A 165 -0.70 -30.45 15.29
C MET A 165 -1.61 -30.64 16.51
N ARG A 166 -1.06 -30.60 17.72
CA ARG A 166 -1.83 -30.75 18.96
C ARG A 166 -2.73 -29.54 19.23
N GLU A 167 -2.20 -28.33 19.09
CA GLU A 167 -2.99 -27.09 19.26
C GLU A 167 -4.15 -26.99 18.26
N ALA A 168 -4.00 -27.63 17.10
CA ALA A 168 -5.00 -27.66 16.04
C ALA A 168 -5.96 -28.87 16.11
N ASP A 169 -5.90 -29.69 17.17
CA ASP A 169 -6.70 -30.93 17.27
C ASP A 169 -6.54 -31.81 16.01
N PHE A 170 -5.31 -31.88 15.49
CA PHE A 170 -4.95 -32.61 14.27
C PHE A 170 -5.72 -32.20 13.00
N LYS A 171 -6.41 -31.05 13.02
CA LYS A 171 -7.11 -30.42 11.88
C LYS A 171 -6.30 -29.23 11.40
N LEU A 172 -5.58 -29.40 10.31
CA LEU A 172 -4.59 -28.43 9.84
C LEU A 172 -4.59 -28.28 8.33
N THR A 173 -3.98 -27.22 7.84
CA THR A 173 -3.75 -26.99 6.43
C THR A 173 -2.26 -27.02 6.13
N ALA A 174 -1.85 -27.95 5.25
CA ALA A 174 -0.49 -28.01 4.74
C ALA A 174 -0.31 -26.98 3.62
N VAL A 175 0.75 -26.16 3.71
CA VAL A 175 1.11 -25.15 2.71
C VAL A 175 2.29 -25.67 1.89
N LEU A 176 2.08 -25.84 0.59
CA LEU A 176 2.98 -26.54 -0.30
C LEU A 176 3.45 -25.64 -1.45
N LYS A 177 4.73 -25.75 -1.81
CA LYS A 177 5.31 -25.19 -3.03
C LYS A 177 5.92 -26.31 -3.83
N LYS A 178 5.29 -26.71 -4.94
CA LYS A 178 5.66 -27.92 -5.69
C LYS A 178 5.75 -29.15 -4.74
N GLN A 179 6.93 -29.74 -4.58
CA GLN A 179 7.21 -30.88 -3.69
C GLN A 179 7.83 -30.44 -2.35
N ARG A 180 7.64 -29.20 -1.91
CA ARG A 180 8.14 -28.72 -0.62
C ARG A 180 6.98 -28.36 0.30
N LEU A 181 6.96 -28.94 1.50
CA LEU A 181 6.12 -28.50 2.61
C LEU A 181 6.77 -27.28 3.25
N LEU A 182 6.16 -26.11 3.03
CA LEU A 182 6.66 -24.84 3.55
C LEU A 182 6.29 -24.65 5.02
N THR A 183 5.03 -24.94 5.36
CA THR A 183 4.52 -24.78 6.72
C THR A 183 3.21 -25.56 6.91
N VAL A 184 2.72 -25.58 8.14
CA VAL A 184 1.37 -26.03 8.51
C VAL A 184 0.63 -24.91 9.24
N GLU A 185 -0.66 -24.76 8.96
CA GLU A 185 -1.54 -23.76 9.56
C GLU A 185 -2.65 -24.47 10.34
N LYS A 186 -3.07 -23.92 11.48
CA LYS A 186 -4.16 -24.47 12.30
C LYS A 186 -5.51 -24.29 11.59
N GLY A 187 -6.31 -25.35 11.53
CA GLY A 187 -7.65 -25.35 10.93
C GLY A 187 -7.64 -25.36 9.39
N ASP A 188 -8.80 -25.09 8.79
CA ASP A 188 -8.95 -24.95 7.34
C ASP A 188 -8.71 -23.51 6.90
N THR A 189 -7.59 -23.30 6.22
CA THR A 189 -7.15 -21.98 5.73
C THR A 189 -7.06 -21.94 4.21
N ARG A 190 -7.67 -22.91 3.50
CA ARG A 190 -7.60 -23.01 2.04
C ARG A 190 -8.07 -21.72 1.36
N GLY A 191 -9.17 -21.12 1.80
CA GLY A 191 -9.71 -19.86 1.27
C GLY A 191 -8.96 -18.60 1.73
N LYS A 192 -7.75 -18.73 2.28
CA LYS A 192 -6.88 -17.62 2.68
C LYS A 192 -5.51 -17.82 2.03
N ASN A 193 -5.48 -17.75 0.71
CA ASN A 193 -4.29 -17.97 -0.11
C ASN A 193 -4.00 -16.71 -0.93
N PHE A 194 -3.08 -15.88 -0.44
CA PHE A 194 -2.79 -14.59 -1.05
C PHE A 194 -1.33 -14.49 -1.48
N GLY A 195 -1.06 -13.71 -2.52
CA GLY A 195 0.26 -13.37 -3.00
C GLY A 195 0.39 -11.87 -3.18
N VAL A 196 1.63 -11.38 -3.18
CA VAL A 196 1.91 -9.98 -3.53
C VAL A 196 2.82 -9.98 -4.75
N ALA A 197 2.41 -9.26 -5.79
CA ALA A 197 3.23 -8.96 -6.95
C ALA A 197 3.87 -7.58 -6.76
N PHE A 198 5.20 -7.51 -6.88
CA PHE A 198 5.93 -6.25 -6.83
C PHE A 198 6.47 -5.91 -8.21
N ASP A 199 6.24 -4.68 -8.66
CA ASP A 199 6.91 -4.04 -9.78
C ASP A 199 7.87 -2.98 -9.21
N VAL A 200 9.17 -3.19 -9.41
CA VAL A 200 10.23 -2.36 -8.84
C VAL A 200 10.89 -1.59 -9.98
N GLY A 201 10.35 -0.41 -10.26
CA GLY A 201 10.92 0.55 -11.18
C GLY A 201 11.97 1.44 -10.51
N THR A 202 12.75 2.17 -11.30
CA THR A 202 13.76 3.13 -10.80
C THR A 202 13.12 4.26 -10.00
N THR A 203 11.94 4.74 -10.41
CA THR A 203 11.23 5.84 -9.75
C THR A 203 10.12 5.37 -8.80
N THR A 204 9.48 4.24 -9.09
CA THR A 204 8.26 3.79 -8.40
C THR A 204 8.35 2.32 -8.05
N VAL A 205 7.92 1.97 -6.84
CA VAL A 205 7.65 0.59 -6.44
C VAL A 205 6.14 0.43 -6.29
N VAL A 206 5.58 -0.57 -6.96
CA VAL A 206 4.16 -0.91 -6.90
C VAL A 206 4.01 -2.30 -6.29
N GLY A 207 3.10 -2.45 -5.34
CA GLY A 207 2.71 -3.72 -4.74
C GLY A 207 1.24 -4.01 -4.99
N THR A 208 0.92 -5.20 -5.51
CA THR A 208 -0.47 -5.64 -5.70
C THR A 208 -0.72 -6.92 -4.93
N LEU A 209 -1.70 -6.89 -4.03
CA LEU A 209 -2.22 -8.04 -3.31
C LEU A 209 -3.21 -8.80 -4.20
N ILE A 210 -2.98 -10.10 -4.36
CA ILE A 210 -3.72 -10.98 -5.27
C ILE A 210 -4.25 -12.17 -4.47
N ASP A 211 -5.52 -12.50 -4.66
CA ASP A 211 -6.09 -13.79 -4.26
C ASP A 211 -5.58 -14.86 -5.23
N LEU A 212 -4.86 -15.86 -4.70
CA LEU A 212 -4.23 -16.90 -5.52
C LEU A 212 -5.19 -18.01 -5.95
N ASP A 213 -6.38 -18.09 -5.35
CA ASP A 213 -7.40 -19.05 -5.71
C ASP A 213 -8.28 -18.51 -6.85
N THR A 214 -8.61 -17.22 -6.83
CA THR A 214 -9.44 -16.56 -7.86
C THR A 214 -8.63 -15.83 -8.93
N GLY A 215 -7.43 -15.36 -8.59
CA GLY A 215 -6.62 -14.46 -9.41
C GLY A 215 -6.99 -12.99 -9.30
N GLU A 216 -7.91 -12.64 -8.39
CA GLU A 216 -8.41 -11.28 -8.23
C GLU A 216 -7.37 -10.40 -7.53
N GLU A 217 -7.16 -9.19 -8.05
CA GLU A 217 -6.39 -8.16 -7.38
C GLU A 217 -7.24 -7.50 -6.28
N LEU A 218 -6.90 -7.76 -5.02
CA LEU A 218 -7.63 -7.27 -3.86
C LEU A 218 -7.28 -5.82 -3.50
N ALA A 219 -6.00 -5.45 -3.67
CA ALA A 219 -5.51 -4.11 -3.36
C ALA A 219 -4.23 -3.82 -4.15
N THR A 220 -4.02 -2.57 -4.52
CA THR A 220 -2.77 -2.08 -5.11
C THR A 220 -2.37 -0.81 -4.40
N ASP A 221 -1.10 -0.73 -4.02
CA ASP A 221 -0.49 0.47 -3.46
C ASP A 221 0.88 0.72 -4.09
N ALA A 222 1.33 1.96 -4.05
CA ALA A 222 2.59 2.35 -4.66
C ALA A 222 3.28 3.47 -3.90
N LEU A 223 4.61 3.45 -3.95
CA LEU A 223 5.48 4.46 -3.34
C LEU A 223 6.62 4.84 -4.28
N LEU A 224 7.21 6.02 -4.04
CA LEU A 224 8.46 6.40 -4.71
C LEU A 224 9.58 5.44 -4.27
N ASN A 225 10.36 4.95 -5.23
CA ASN A 225 11.48 4.08 -4.93
C ASN A 225 12.49 4.82 -4.02
N PRO A 226 12.76 4.32 -2.80
CA PRO A 226 13.72 4.93 -1.88
C PRO A 226 15.15 5.01 -2.46
N GLN A 227 15.48 4.23 -3.49
CA GLN A 227 16.78 4.27 -4.15
C GLN A 227 17.02 5.57 -4.93
N ALA A 228 15.96 6.33 -5.27
CA ALA A 228 16.09 7.61 -5.95
C ALA A 228 16.93 8.64 -5.16
N SER A 229 17.11 8.47 -3.85
CA SER A 229 18.01 9.34 -3.06
C SER A 229 19.50 9.06 -3.29
N PHE A 230 19.85 7.94 -3.93
CA PHE A 230 21.24 7.51 -4.14
C PHE A 230 21.67 7.52 -5.61
N GLY A 231 20.75 7.82 -6.54
CA GLY A 231 21.02 7.96 -7.97
C GLY A 231 19.73 8.08 -8.79
N GLU A 232 19.79 8.83 -9.89
CA GLU A 232 18.79 8.84 -10.96
C GLU A 232 19.26 7.99 -12.15
#